data_AF-A0A9W4LDS7-F1
#
_entry.id   AF-A0A9W4LDS7-F1
#
_cell.length_a   1.000
_cell.length_b   1.000
_cell.length_c   1.000
_cell.angle_alpha   90.00
_cell.angle_beta   90.00
_cell.angle_gamma   90.00
#
_symmetry.space_group_name_H-M   'P 1'
#
loop_
_entity.id
_entity.type
_entity.pdbx_description
1 polymer ?
#
loop_
_entity_poly.entity_id
_entity_poly.type
_entity_poly.pdbx_seq_one_letter_code
_entity_poly.pdbx_strand_id
1 'polypeptide(L)'
;MHENLRAYMRLVEKRSREHNQAFGMLYAQGLYGACAAIIRQEIDNLMRVDYLTFSVPLTDRDELCRDFLSGARWQRRTAKGKLTDIRDVEFHTYAKDNHSWVSLTYEYSSKFIHLTNFWDYGMSDPLVTMPADERSEIVSYLSNYHGFLAHDLKMDDLFEYLPQVFEKIRSNIECYVEKEDGLLLHPLSS
;
A
#
# COMPACT_ATOMS: atom_id res chain seq x y z
N MET A 1 0.20 24.38 -15.42
CA MET A 1 0.29 22.92 -15.65
C MET A 1 0.45 22.24 -14.30
N HIS A 2 -0.18 21.09 -14.06
CA HIS A 2 -0.21 20.35 -12.78
C HIS A 2 -1.32 20.71 -11.76
N GLU A 3 -2.43 21.33 -12.19
CA GLU A 3 -3.54 21.58 -11.26
C GLU A 3 -4.21 20.28 -10.79
N ASN A 4 -4.46 19.35 -11.71
CA ASN A 4 -5.07 18.07 -11.39
C ASN A 4 -4.12 17.20 -10.57
N LEU A 5 -2.82 17.22 -10.90
CA LEU A 5 -1.81 16.53 -10.10
C LEU A 5 -1.80 17.03 -8.65
N ARG A 6 -1.80 18.35 -8.43
CA ARG A 6 -1.87 18.92 -7.07
C ARG A 6 -3.17 18.55 -6.36
N ALA A 7 -4.31 18.55 -7.06
CA ALA A 7 -5.58 18.14 -6.50
C ALA A 7 -5.61 16.65 -6.12
N TYR A 8 -5.03 15.80 -6.96
CA TYR A 8 -4.88 14.37 -6.69
C TYR A 8 -4.00 14.13 -5.46
N MET A 9 -2.83 14.78 -5.34
CA MET A 9 -1.96 14.63 -4.18
C MET A 9 -2.61 15.11 -2.88
N ARG A 10 -3.37 16.22 -2.90
CA ARG A 10 -4.17 16.64 -1.73
C ARG A 10 -5.21 15.60 -1.31
N LEU A 11 -5.81 14.89 -2.27
CA LEU A 11 -6.77 13.84 -1.98
C LEU A 11 -6.09 12.60 -1.37
N VAL A 12 -4.93 12.20 -1.91
CA VAL A 12 -4.09 11.14 -1.32
C VAL A 12 -3.74 11.47 0.12
N GLU A 13 -3.23 12.68 0.37
CA GLU A 13 -2.88 13.16 1.71
C GLU A 13 -4.09 13.15 2.66
N LYS A 14 -5.24 13.65 2.20
CA LYS A 14 -6.48 13.63 2.97
C LYS A 14 -6.86 12.20 3.37
N ARG A 15 -6.82 11.25 2.42
CA ARG A 15 -7.17 9.84 2.67
C ARG A 15 -6.17 9.19 3.64
N SER A 16 -4.88 9.46 3.49
CA SER A 16 -3.83 8.98 4.40
C SER A 16 -4.04 9.48 5.84
N ARG A 17 -4.41 10.76 6.03
CA ARG A 17 -4.78 11.29 7.36
C ARG A 17 -6.00 10.60 7.96
N GLU A 18 -7.05 10.36 7.17
CA GLU A 18 -8.25 9.63 7.62
C GLU A 18 -7.89 8.19 8.00
N HIS A 19 -7.06 7.51 7.20
CA HIS A 19 -6.55 6.18 7.54
C HIS A 19 -5.75 6.18 8.84
N ASN A 20 -4.88 7.16 9.07
CA ASN A 20 -4.08 7.25 10.30
C ASN A 20 -4.96 7.39 11.55
N GLN A 21 -5.98 8.26 11.48
CA GLN A 21 -6.95 8.41 12.56
C GLN A 21 -7.73 7.10 12.80
N ALA A 22 -8.24 6.49 11.73
CA ALA A 22 -8.98 5.23 11.81
C ALA A 22 -8.11 4.10 12.38
N PHE A 23 -6.89 3.96 11.89
CA PHE A 23 -5.93 2.95 12.33
C PHE A 23 -5.68 3.06 13.84
N GLY A 24 -5.38 4.26 14.35
CA GLY A 24 -5.12 4.48 15.77
C GLY A 24 -6.32 4.13 16.65
N MET A 25 -7.54 4.50 16.24
CA MET A 25 -8.76 4.15 16.98
C MET A 25 -9.02 2.65 16.99
N LEU A 26 -8.89 1.97 15.84
CA LEU A 26 -9.11 0.53 15.72
C LEU A 26 -8.06 -0.27 16.51
N TYR A 27 -6.80 0.14 16.43
CA TYR A 27 -5.69 -0.51 17.13
C TYR A 27 -5.88 -0.43 18.65
N ALA A 28 -6.26 0.74 19.16
CA ALA A 28 -6.54 0.94 20.59
C ALA A 28 -7.71 0.08 21.11
N GLN A 29 -8.59 -0.39 20.23
CA GLN A 29 -9.71 -1.28 20.57
C GLN A 29 -9.41 -2.77 20.31
N GLY A 30 -8.18 -3.12 19.89
CA GLY A 30 -7.81 -4.49 19.56
C GLY A 30 -8.48 -5.02 18.28
N LEU A 31 -8.97 -4.15 17.40
CA LEU A 31 -9.67 -4.52 16.17
C LEU A 31 -8.67 -4.77 15.03
N TYR A 32 -7.72 -5.70 15.23
CA TYR A 32 -6.55 -5.87 14.39
C TYR A 32 -6.84 -6.28 12.95
N GLY A 33 -7.89 -7.10 12.73
CA GLY A 33 -8.35 -7.42 11.37
C GLY A 33 -8.80 -6.17 10.59
N ALA A 34 -9.44 -5.22 11.28
CA ALA A 34 -9.80 -3.93 10.69
C ALA A 34 -8.57 -3.03 10.47
N CYS A 35 -7.58 -3.07 11.36
CA CYS A 35 -6.28 -2.41 11.13
C CYS A 35 -5.59 -2.91 9.86
N ALA A 36 -5.58 -4.24 9.62
CA ALA A 36 -5.06 -4.82 8.39
C ALA A 36 -5.84 -4.34 7.15
N ALA A 37 -7.15 -4.16 7.25
CA ALA A 37 -7.95 -3.58 6.17
C ALA A 37 -7.59 -2.11 5.88
N ILE A 38 -7.26 -1.32 6.90
CA ILE A 38 -6.74 0.05 6.72
C ILE A 38 -5.36 0.03 6.06
N ILE A 39 -4.45 -0.85 6.50
CA ILE A 39 -3.14 -1.05 5.84
C ILE A 39 -3.32 -1.37 4.36
N ARG A 40 -4.27 -2.26 4.00
CA ARG A 40 -4.53 -2.60 2.61
C ARG A 40 -4.99 -1.41 1.77
N GLN A 41 -5.79 -0.51 2.36
CA GLN A 41 -6.23 0.73 1.72
C GLN A 41 -5.09 1.75 1.58
N GLU A 42 -4.18 1.80 2.55
CA GLU A 42 -3.02 2.68 2.48
C GLU A 42 -1.97 2.18 1.47
N ILE A 43 -1.80 0.87 1.34
CA ILE A 43 -1.01 0.28 0.25
C ILE A 43 -1.58 0.65 -1.13
N ASP A 44 -2.91 0.72 -1.29
CA ASP A 44 -3.52 1.20 -2.53
C ASP A 44 -3.15 2.66 -2.85
N ASN A 45 -3.10 3.54 -1.84
CA ASN A 45 -2.57 4.90 -2.02
C ASN A 45 -1.11 4.85 -2.51
N LEU A 46 -0.24 4.11 -1.80
CA LEU A 46 1.18 4.03 -2.12
C LEU A 46 1.41 3.52 -3.54
N MET A 47 0.85 2.38 -3.92
CA MET A 47 1.07 1.77 -5.24
C MET A 47 0.63 2.71 -6.38
N ARG A 48 -0.48 3.43 -6.23
CA ARG A 48 -0.97 4.35 -7.27
C ARG A 48 -0.07 5.57 -7.42
N VAL A 49 0.35 6.17 -6.31
CA VAL A 49 1.24 7.33 -6.31
C VAL A 49 2.61 6.94 -6.85
N ASP A 50 3.15 5.82 -6.40
CA ASP A 50 4.44 5.31 -6.82
C ASP A 50 4.45 4.98 -8.32
N TYR A 51 3.41 4.29 -8.82
CA TYR A 51 3.22 4.07 -10.26
C TYR A 51 3.14 5.38 -11.05
N LEU A 52 2.35 6.35 -10.60
CA LEU A 52 2.24 7.66 -11.24
C LEU A 52 3.60 8.38 -11.26
N THR A 53 4.42 8.18 -10.23
CA THR A 53 5.73 8.81 -10.07
C THR A 53 6.78 8.26 -11.02
N PHE A 54 6.82 6.95 -11.23
CA PHE A 54 7.96 6.32 -11.90
C PHE A 54 7.60 5.58 -13.19
N SER A 55 6.34 5.19 -13.37
CA SER A 55 5.87 4.49 -14.59
C SER A 55 5.19 5.40 -15.61
N VAL A 56 4.77 6.61 -15.21
CA VAL A 56 4.05 7.54 -16.10
C VAL A 56 4.95 8.72 -16.48
N PRO A 57 5.07 9.08 -17.78
CA PRO A 57 5.78 10.27 -18.21
C PRO A 57 5.21 11.55 -17.57
N LEU A 58 6.07 12.51 -17.20
CA LEU A 58 5.66 13.77 -16.56
C LEU A 58 4.56 14.52 -17.34
N THR A 59 4.59 14.44 -18.66
CA THR A 59 3.61 15.06 -19.57
C THR A 59 2.19 14.51 -19.42
N ASP A 60 2.06 13.26 -18.96
CA ASP A 60 0.80 12.52 -19.01
C ASP A 60 0.13 12.46 -17.62
N ARG A 61 0.86 12.81 -16.55
CA ARG A 61 0.40 12.66 -15.16
C ARG A 61 -0.80 13.52 -14.84
N ASP A 62 -0.83 14.77 -15.32
CA ASP A 62 -1.94 15.69 -15.06
C ASP A 62 -3.24 15.20 -15.72
N GLU A 63 -3.13 14.60 -16.92
CA GLU A 63 -4.28 14.00 -17.61
C GLU A 63 -4.81 12.78 -16.85
N LEU A 64 -3.94 11.87 -16.41
CA LEU A 64 -4.39 10.75 -15.57
C LEU A 64 -5.04 11.23 -14.27
N CYS A 65 -4.45 12.24 -13.61
CA CYS A 65 -5.04 12.81 -12.40
C CYS A 65 -6.42 13.43 -12.68
N ARG A 66 -6.60 14.12 -13.81
CA ARG A 66 -7.91 14.64 -14.24
C ARG A 66 -8.93 13.51 -14.41
N ASP A 67 -8.54 12.43 -15.08
CA ASP A 67 -9.43 11.29 -15.31
C ASP A 67 -9.89 10.70 -13.98
N PHE A 68 -8.98 10.47 -13.02
CA PHE A 68 -9.33 10.00 -11.67
C PHE A 68 -10.28 10.95 -10.94
N LEU A 69 -9.98 12.25 -10.94
CA LEU A 69 -10.79 13.26 -10.26
C LEU A 69 -12.20 13.39 -10.88
N SER A 70 -12.35 13.03 -12.15
CA SER A 70 -13.65 12.97 -12.83
C SER A 70 -14.41 11.65 -12.64
N GLY A 71 -13.83 10.67 -11.95
CA GLY A 71 -14.37 9.32 -11.80
C GLY A 71 -14.14 8.41 -13.00
N ALA A 72 -13.36 8.85 -14.00
CA ALA A 72 -12.92 8.03 -15.10
C ALA A 72 -11.74 7.13 -14.68
N ARG A 73 -11.56 6.02 -15.40
CA ARG A 73 -10.39 5.15 -15.22
C ARG A 73 -9.18 5.79 -15.88
N TRP A 74 -8.01 5.58 -15.30
CA TRP A 74 -6.75 5.90 -15.96
C TRP A 74 -6.63 5.11 -17.26
N GLN A 75 -6.28 5.79 -18.35
CA GLN A 75 -6.05 5.17 -19.64
C GLN A 75 -4.67 5.55 -20.15
N ARG A 76 -3.97 4.58 -20.75
CA ARG A 76 -2.73 4.83 -21.47
C ARG A 76 -2.88 4.53 -22.95
N ARG A 77 -2.11 5.23 -23.78
CA ARG A 77 -1.94 4.88 -25.19
C ARG A 77 -0.95 3.74 -25.32
N THR A 78 -1.37 2.66 -25.97
CA THR A 78 -0.48 1.57 -26.38
C THR A 78 0.45 2.01 -27.51
N ALA A 79 1.50 1.22 -27.78
CA ALA A 79 2.39 1.44 -28.93
C ALA A 79 1.64 1.45 -30.30
N LYS A 80 0.43 0.89 -30.35
CA LYS A 80 -0.45 0.89 -31.53
C LYS A 80 -1.44 2.07 -31.54
N GLY A 81 -1.29 3.05 -30.64
CA GLY A 81 -2.14 4.24 -30.54
C GLY A 81 -3.50 4.03 -29.89
N LYS A 82 -3.88 2.79 -29.54
CA LYS A 82 -5.14 2.46 -28.87
C LYS A 82 -5.10 2.86 -27.39
N LEU A 83 -6.17 3.45 -26.87
CA LEU A 83 -6.38 3.68 -25.45
C LEU A 83 -6.78 2.39 -24.73
N THR A 84 -6.16 2.12 -23.60
CA THR A 84 -6.45 0.98 -22.73
C THR A 84 -6.46 1.41 -21.27
N ASP A 85 -7.45 0.94 -20.52
CA ASP A 85 -7.53 1.13 -19.07
C ASP A 85 -6.26 0.56 -18.39
N ILE A 86 -5.70 1.35 -17.46
CA ILE A 86 -4.74 0.87 -16.47
C ILE A 86 -5.53 0.20 -15.36
N ARG A 87 -5.28 -1.09 -15.13
CA ARG A 87 -6.01 -1.91 -14.15
C ARG A 87 -5.23 -2.05 -12.84
N ASP A 88 -5.92 -2.40 -11.75
CA ASP A 88 -5.29 -2.60 -10.43
C ASP A 88 -4.17 -3.65 -10.44
N VAL A 89 -4.30 -4.68 -11.28
CA VAL A 89 -3.25 -5.69 -11.48
C VAL A 89 -1.92 -5.06 -11.94
N GLU A 90 -1.96 -3.95 -12.68
CA GLU A 90 -0.76 -3.28 -13.16
C GLU A 90 -0.04 -2.51 -12.06
N PHE A 91 -0.78 -1.88 -11.13
CA PHE A 91 -0.18 -1.25 -9.95
C PHE A 91 0.48 -2.31 -9.06
N HIS A 92 -0.20 -3.44 -8.88
CA HIS A 92 0.33 -4.55 -8.08
C HIS A 92 1.56 -5.19 -8.74
N THR A 93 1.53 -5.48 -10.05
CA THR A 93 2.70 -5.98 -10.77
C THR A 93 3.87 -5.00 -10.69
N TYR A 94 3.62 -3.70 -10.90
CA TYR A 94 4.65 -2.69 -10.76
C TYR A 94 5.25 -2.68 -9.34
N ALA A 95 4.41 -2.66 -8.30
CA ALA A 95 4.87 -2.69 -6.92
C ALA A 95 5.65 -3.97 -6.60
N LYS A 96 5.22 -5.13 -7.09
CA LYS A 96 5.93 -6.39 -6.92
C LYS A 96 7.33 -6.38 -7.55
N ASP A 97 7.44 -5.83 -8.76
CA ASP A 97 8.69 -5.81 -9.51
C ASP A 97 9.71 -4.79 -8.95
N ASN A 98 9.24 -3.76 -8.23
CA ASN A 98 10.08 -2.66 -7.75
C ASN A 98 10.23 -2.60 -6.22
N HIS A 99 9.25 -3.11 -5.48
CA HIS A 99 9.12 -3.00 -4.03
C HIS A 99 8.52 -4.29 -3.43
N SER A 100 9.34 -5.34 -3.29
CA SER A 100 8.90 -6.67 -2.81
C SER A 100 8.07 -6.61 -1.51
N TRP A 101 8.44 -5.72 -0.58
CA TRP A 101 7.72 -5.54 0.69
C TRP A 101 6.30 -5.00 0.53
N VAL A 102 6.05 -4.17 -0.50
CA VAL A 102 4.70 -3.65 -0.81
C VAL A 102 3.80 -4.79 -1.28
N SER A 103 4.32 -5.70 -2.12
CA SER A 103 3.58 -6.90 -2.55
C SER A 103 3.25 -7.81 -1.37
N LEU A 104 4.22 -8.09 -0.51
CA LEU A 104 4.01 -8.92 0.68
C LEU A 104 2.93 -8.32 1.60
N THR A 105 3.02 -7.01 1.87
CA THR A 105 2.06 -6.30 2.71
C THR A 105 0.67 -6.28 2.07
N TYR A 106 0.60 -6.08 0.74
CA TYR A 106 -0.64 -6.17 -0.04
C TYR A 106 -1.31 -7.54 0.10
N GLU A 107 -0.55 -8.62 -0.09
CA GLU A 107 -1.06 -9.99 -0.10
C GLU A 107 -1.57 -10.38 1.29
N TYR A 108 -0.78 -10.10 2.34
CA TYR A 108 -1.14 -10.44 3.71
C TYR A 108 -2.35 -9.65 4.21
N SER A 109 -2.36 -8.33 4.00
CA SER A 109 -3.50 -7.49 4.40
C SER A 109 -4.78 -7.82 3.62
N SER A 110 -4.67 -8.33 2.38
CA SER A 110 -5.83 -8.80 1.60
C SER A 110 -6.51 -10.03 2.22
N LYS A 111 -5.81 -10.85 3.03
CA LYS A 111 -6.43 -11.97 3.76
C LYS A 111 -7.47 -11.50 4.78
N PHE A 112 -7.39 -10.25 5.22
CA PHE A 112 -8.36 -9.59 6.11
C PHE A 112 -9.44 -8.79 5.36
N ILE A 113 -9.28 -8.53 4.06
CA ILE A 113 -10.37 -7.97 3.24
C ILE A 113 -11.39 -9.03 2.88
N HIS A 114 -10.92 -10.24 2.61
CA HIS A 114 -11.78 -11.39 2.34
C HIS A 114 -12.20 -12.07 3.64
N LEU A 115 -13.34 -12.75 3.62
CA LEU A 115 -13.74 -13.63 4.71
C LEU A 115 -12.91 -14.91 4.65
N THR A 116 -11.78 -14.92 5.35
CA THR A 116 -10.88 -16.06 5.46
C THR A 116 -10.77 -16.52 6.91
N ASN A 117 -10.08 -17.64 7.16
CA ASN A 117 -9.75 -18.10 8.51
C ASN A 117 -8.90 -17.09 9.31
N PHE A 118 -8.31 -16.09 8.65
CA PHE A 118 -7.63 -15.01 9.37
C PHE A 118 -8.57 -14.20 10.24
N TRP A 119 -9.88 -14.17 10.00
CA TRP A 119 -10.82 -13.52 10.93
C TRP A 119 -11.02 -14.27 12.26
N ASP A 120 -10.58 -15.52 12.33
CA ASP A 120 -10.71 -16.38 13.52
C ASP A 120 -9.45 -16.36 14.41
N TYR A 121 -8.60 -15.33 14.29
CA TYR A 121 -7.35 -15.19 15.06
C TYR A 121 -7.55 -15.17 16.59
N GLY A 122 -8.78 -14.91 17.06
CA GLY A 122 -9.10 -14.98 18.49
C GLY A 122 -9.32 -16.41 19.00
N MET A 123 -9.57 -17.37 18.11
CA MET A 123 -9.85 -18.76 18.45
C MET A 123 -8.66 -19.69 18.13
N SER A 124 -7.95 -19.42 17.04
CA SER A 124 -6.77 -20.19 16.64
C SER A 124 -5.80 -19.31 15.86
N ASP A 125 -4.51 -19.65 15.88
CA ASP A 125 -3.51 -18.92 15.10
C ASP A 125 -3.59 -19.32 13.60
N PRO A 126 -4.09 -18.45 12.69
CA PRO A 126 -4.18 -18.75 11.26
C PRO A 126 -2.81 -19.00 10.60
N LEU A 127 -1.70 -18.54 11.17
CA LEU A 127 -0.36 -18.78 10.62
C LEU A 127 0.06 -20.25 10.70
N VAL A 128 -0.56 -21.05 11.58
CA VAL A 128 -0.33 -22.50 11.66
C VAL A 128 -0.65 -23.18 10.34
N THR A 129 -1.69 -22.73 9.64
CA THR A 129 -2.11 -23.28 8.34
C THR A 129 -1.41 -22.65 7.15
N MET A 130 -0.60 -21.60 7.37
CA MET A 130 0.12 -20.92 6.31
C MET A 130 1.29 -21.79 5.79
N PRO A 131 1.60 -21.75 4.49
CA PRO A 131 2.83 -22.34 3.97
C PRO A 131 4.10 -21.79 4.64
N ALA A 132 5.14 -22.63 4.77
CA ALA A 132 6.36 -22.28 5.51
C ALA A 132 7.20 -21.20 4.81
N ASP A 133 7.17 -21.17 3.48
CA ASP A 133 7.77 -20.14 2.63
C ASP A 133 7.07 -18.78 2.83
N GLU A 134 5.73 -18.71 2.78
CA GLU A 134 4.97 -17.48 3.08
C GLU A 134 5.31 -16.94 4.48
N ARG A 135 5.38 -17.80 5.51
CA ARG A 135 5.79 -17.38 6.86
C ARG A 135 7.23 -16.85 6.89
N SER A 136 8.14 -17.49 6.17
CA SER A 136 9.55 -17.10 6.12
C SER A 136 9.73 -15.73 5.47
N GLU A 137 8.92 -15.39 4.46
CA GLU A 137 8.90 -14.06 3.85
C GLU A 137 8.44 -12.98 4.84
N ILE A 138 7.40 -13.26 5.63
CA ILE A 138 6.92 -12.34 6.68
C ILE A 138 8.01 -12.13 7.74
N VAL A 139 8.63 -13.20 8.24
CA VAL A 139 9.73 -13.09 9.20
C VAL A 139 10.88 -12.27 8.62
N SER A 140 11.30 -12.54 7.38
CA SER A 140 12.37 -11.80 6.73
C SER A 140 12.05 -10.31 6.62
N TYR A 141 10.82 -9.97 6.21
CA TYR A 141 10.36 -8.59 6.16
C TYR A 141 10.40 -7.91 7.53
N LEU A 142 9.82 -8.52 8.57
CA LEU A 142 9.79 -7.94 9.90
C LEU A 142 11.19 -7.79 10.51
N SER A 143 12.08 -8.76 10.28
CA SER A 143 13.46 -8.68 10.74
C SER A 143 14.23 -7.57 10.03
N ASN A 144 14.10 -7.46 8.70
CA ASN A 144 14.83 -6.48 7.90
C ASN A 144 14.36 -5.04 8.14
N TYR A 145 13.06 -4.82 8.35
CA TYR A 145 12.48 -3.48 8.42
C TYR A 145 12.09 -3.03 9.83
N HIS A 146 11.80 -3.95 10.74
CA HIS A 146 11.20 -3.64 12.04
C HIS A 146 11.93 -4.28 13.22
N GLY A 147 13.05 -4.97 12.97
CA GLY A 147 13.90 -5.53 14.02
C GLY A 147 13.32 -6.75 14.74
N PHE A 148 12.44 -7.51 14.08
CA PHE A 148 11.91 -8.76 14.64
C PHE A 148 13.01 -9.78 14.93
N LEU A 149 13.05 -10.26 16.17
CA LEU A 149 13.96 -11.30 16.61
C LEU A 149 13.43 -12.66 16.17
N ALA A 150 14.25 -13.44 15.46
CA ALA A 150 13.83 -14.70 14.86
C ALA A 150 13.38 -15.72 15.92
N HIS A 151 12.07 -15.87 16.04
CA HIS A 151 11.39 -16.96 16.73
C HIS A 151 10.19 -17.42 15.89
N ASP A 152 9.47 -18.42 16.39
CA ASP A 152 8.27 -18.93 15.72
C ASP A 152 7.20 -17.84 15.66
N LEU A 153 6.97 -17.32 14.45
CA LEU A 153 6.02 -16.25 14.18
C LEU A 153 4.58 -16.67 14.52
N LYS A 154 3.90 -15.82 15.29
CA LYS A 154 2.50 -15.93 15.67
C LYS A 154 1.71 -14.71 15.23
N MET A 155 0.38 -14.84 15.23
CA MET A 155 -0.49 -13.69 14.94
C MET A 155 -0.29 -12.53 15.90
N ASP A 156 -0.07 -12.80 17.19
CA ASP A 156 0.14 -11.76 18.19
C ASP A 156 1.38 -10.91 17.87
N ASP A 157 2.45 -11.53 17.36
CA ASP A 157 3.62 -10.79 16.90
C ASP A 157 3.24 -9.83 15.78
N LEU A 158 2.44 -10.28 14.80
CA LEU A 158 2.00 -9.43 13.71
C LEU A 158 1.17 -8.24 14.19
N PHE A 159 0.37 -8.41 15.23
CA PHE A 159 -0.39 -7.31 15.85
C PHE A 159 0.51 -6.28 16.52
N GLU A 160 1.61 -6.70 17.16
CA GLU A 160 2.60 -5.78 17.72
C GLU A 160 3.30 -4.94 16.64
N TYR A 161 3.44 -5.47 15.42
CA TYR A 161 4.10 -4.81 14.30
C TYR A 161 3.18 -3.98 13.38
N LEU A 162 1.85 -4.05 13.54
CA LEU A 162 0.92 -3.29 12.67
C LEU A 162 1.22 -1.79 12.67
N PRO A 163 1.49 -1.11 13.81
CA PRO A 163 1.78 0.33 13.80
C PRO A 163 3.01 0.70 12.99
N GLN A 164 4.08 -0.07 13.07
CA GLN A 164 5.35 0.16 12.37
C GLN A 164 5.20 -0.10 10.87
N VAL A 165 4.44 -1.14 10.50
CA VAL A 165 4.09 -1.41 9.10
C VAL A 165 3.26 -0.26 8.52
N PHE A 166 2.22 0.17 9.23
CA PHE A 166 1.38 1.29 8.81
C PHE A 166 2.19 2.57 8.66
N GLU A 167 3.05 2.89 9.63
CA GLU A 167 3.91 4.07 9.61
C GLU A 167 4.92 4.04 8.46
N LYS A 168 5.51 2.88 8.14
CA LYS A 168 6.37 2.73 6.97
C LYS A 168 5.63 3.09 5.69
N ILE A 169 4.40 2.63 5.49
CA ILE A 169 3.63 2.96 4.28
C ILE A 169 3.29 4.45 4.25
N ARG A 170 2.78 4.97 5.37
CA ARG A 170 2.33 6.35 5.52
C ARG A 170 3.47 7.34 5.26
N SER A 171 4.62 7.16 5.89
CA SER A 171 5.81 7.99 5.68
C SER A 171 6.30 7.99 4.23
N ASN A 172 6.18 6.86 3.51
CA ASN A 172 6.50 6.81 2.08
C ASN A 172 5.51 7.67 1.27
N ILE A 173 4.22 7.64 1.59
CA ILE A 173 3.20 8.50 0.97
C ILE A 173 3.49 9.98 1.25
N GLU A 174 3.83 10.34 2.49
CA GLU A 174 4.19 11.71 2.89
C GLU A 174 5.35 12.25 2.05
N CYS A 175 6.39 11.45 1.83
CA CYS A 175 7.52 11.81 0.95
C CYS A 175 7.10 12.17 -0.49
N TYR A 176 5.99 11.63 -1.01
CA TYR A 176 5.47 12.04 -2.32
C TYR A 176 4.64 13.32 -2.25
N VAL A 177 3.84 13.48 -1.20
CA VAL A 177 2.93 14.62 -1.03
C VAL A 177 3.69 15.92 -0.72
N GLU A 178 4.77 15.85 0.06
CA GLU A 178 5.57 17.02 0.46
C GLU A 178 6.40 17.63 -0.67
N LYS A 179 6.53 16.94 -1.81
CA LYS A 179 7.24 17.49 -2.98
C LYS A 179 6.35 18.59 -3.59
N GLU A 180 6.70 19.87 -3.39
CA GLU A 180 5.99 21.04 -3.96
C GLU A 180 5.94 21.01 -5.50
N ASP A 181 6.94 20.41 -6.14
CA ASP A 181 6.99 20.10 -7.58
C ASP A 181 6.57 18.65 -7.91
N GLY A 182 5.90 18.02 -6.95
CA GLY A 182 5.02 16.86 -7.04
C GLY A 182 5.69 15.52 -7.23
N LEU A 183 6.62 15.37 -8.17
CA LEU A 183 7.12 14.05 -8.59
C LEU A 183 8.50 14.11 -9.27
N LEU A 184 9.25 15.19 -9.06
CA LEU A 184 10.43 15.48 -9.88
C LEU A 184 11.71 14.78 -9.46
N LEU A 185 11.88 14.27 -8.24
CA LEU A 185 13.16 13.65 -7.85
C LEU A 185 13.06 12.51 -6.81
N HIS A 186 13.78 11.44 -7.16
CA HIS A 186 14.33 10.29 -6.42
C HIS A 186 13.42 9.18 -5.84
N PRO A 187 13.84 7.89 -6.01
CA PRO A 187 13.15 6.67 -5.56
C PRO A 187 13.08 6.54 -4.04
N LEU A 188 12.14 5.72 -3.56
CA LEU A 188 11.98 5.37 -2.16
C LEU A 188 13.30 4.90 -1.54
N SER A 189 13.64 5.44 -0.38
CA SER A 189 14.77 4.98 0.43
C SER A 189 14.56 3.49 0.79
N SER A 190 15.59 2.68 0.51
CA SER A 190 15.67 1.26 0.89
C SER A 190 15.36 1.00 2.35
#